data_AF-T0ZEM3-F1
#
_entry.id   AF-T0ZEM3-F1
#
_cell.length_a   1.000
_cell.length_b   1.000
_cell.length_c   1.000
_cell.angle_alpha   90.00
_cell.angle_beta   90.00
_cell.angle_gamma   90.00
#
_symmetry.space_group_name_H-M   'P 1'
#
loop_
_entity.id
_entity.type
_entity.pdbx_description
1 polymer ?
#
loop_
_entity_poly.entity_id
_entity_poly.type
_entity_poly.pdbx_seq_one_letter_code
_entity_poly.pdbx_strand_id
1 'polypeptide(L)'
;MEPTGTLNTQEGEVIASEAAQAGFNVTVQSTEFTTALAAAESGNYEMFAIGWSGRIDPDQNITPFYAAGSALNYTGVQDPTLQSLLVQGRTATTVSARKAIYAQVEQR
;
A
#
# COMPACT_ATOMS: atom_id res chain seq x y z
N MET A 1 4.79 10.56 11.19
CA MET A 1 6.19 10.77 10.79
C MET A 1 6.08 11.25 9.36
N GLU A 2 6.21 12.56 9.13
CA GLU A 2 6.19 13.10 7.77
C GLU A 2 7.38 12.50 7.01
N PRO A 3 7.19 11.83 5.85
CA PRO A 3 8.30 11.42 5.03
C PRO A 3 9.04 12.69 4.61
N THR A 4 10.20 12.96 5.20
CA THR A 4 11.07 14.02 4.70
C THR A 4 11.41 13.65 3.27
N GLY A 5 11.07 14.50 2.30
CA GLY A 5 11.17 14.19 0.86
C GLY A 5 12.52 13.65 0.39
N THR A 6 13.59 13.85 1.17
CA THR A 6 14.92 13.30 0.94
C THR A 6 15.00 11.77 1.00
N LEU A 7 14.30 11.12 1.94
CA LEU A 7 14.38 9.65 2.09
C LEU A 7 13.67 8.93 0.93
N ASN A 8 12.43 9.33 0.62
CA ASN A 8 11.67 8.74 -0.48
C ASN A 8 12.34 9.00 -1.84
N THR A 9 13.01 10.15 -2.01
CA THR A 9 13.77 10.44 -3.23
C THR A 9 14.97 9.50 -3.37
N GLN A 10 15.74 9.29 -2.29
CA GLN A 10 16.88 8.34 -2.29
C GLN A 10 16.42 6.90 -2.56
N GLU A 11 15.31 6.48 -1.93
CA GLU A 11 14.70 5.17 -2.22
C GLU A 11 14.31 5.05 -3.70
N GLY A 12 13.66 6.07 -4.25
CA GLY A 12 13.30 6.13 -5.67
C GLY A 12 14.51 6.07 -6.60
N GLU A 13 15.63 6.70 -6.25
CA GLU A 13 16.87 6.67 -7.03
C GLU A 13 17.50 5.27 -7.04
N VAL A 14 17.48 4.56 -5.90
CA VAL A 14 17.92 3.16 -5.82
C VAL A 14 17.03 2.27 -6.68
N ILE A 15 15.70 2.39 -6.54
CA ILE A 15 14.74 1.64 -7.35
C ILE A 15 14.95 1.90 -8.85
N ALA A 16 15.17 3.16 -9.24
CA ALA A 16 15.41 3.51 -10.64
C ALA A 16 16.68 2.86 -11.19
N SER A 17 17.75 2.81 -10.39
CA SER A 17 19.01 2.13 -10.75
C SER A 17 18.84 0.61 -10.91
N GLU A 18 18.09 -0.03 -10.03
CA GLU A 18 17.80 -1.47 -10.09
C GLU A 18 16.88 -1.79 -11.28
N ALA A 19 15.83 -1.00 -11.48
CA ALA A 19 14.89 -1.16 -12.58
C ALA A 19 15.55 -0.96 -13.96
N ALA A 20 16.53 -0.06 -14.06
CA ALA A 20 17.31 0.14 -15.28
C ALA A 20 18.07 -1.12 -15.71
N GLN A 21 18.56 -1.93 -14.77
CA GLN A 21 19.22 -3.21 -15.08
C GLN A 21 18.25 -4.24 -15.67
N ALA A 22 16.96 -4.13 -15.35
CA ALA A 22 15.88 -4.91 -15.94
C ALA A 22 15.28 -4.28 -17.21
N GLY A 23 15.82 -3.15 -17.67
CA GLY A 23 15.39 -2.48 -18.91
C GLY A 23 14.23 -1.48 -18.75
N PHE A 24 13.86 -1.12 -17.52
CA PHE A 24 12.84 -0.10 -17.26
C PHE A 24 13.45 1.29 -17.13
N ASN A 25 12.79 2.29 -17.71
CA ASN A 25 13.17 3.69 -17.53
C ASN A 25 12.29 4.36 -16.46
N VAL A 26 12.80 4.44 -15.23
CA VAL A 26 12.10 5.04 -14.08
C VAL A 26 12.65 6.46 -13.85
N THR A 27 11.75 7.44 -13.75
CA THR A 27 12.11 8.83 -13.40
C THR A 27 11.51 9.20 -12.06
N VAL A 28 12.34 9.62 -11.11
CA VAL A 28 11.90 10.03 -9.77
C VAL A 28 11.32 11.45 -9.85
N GLN A 29 10.07 11.60 -9.41
CA GLN A 29 9.40 12.89 -9.29
C GLN A 29 9.31 13.27 -7.81
N SER A 30 10.13 14.23 -7.38
CA SER A 30 10.08 14.76 -6.02
C SER A 30 9.12 15.95 -5.98
N THR A 31 8.10 15.87 -5.14
CA THR A 31 7.12 16.94 -4.91
C THR A 31 6.75 17.02 -3.44
N GLU A 32 6.03 18.07 -3.06
CA GLU A 32 5.53 18.26 -1.70
C GLU A 32 4.52 17.15 -1.34
N PHE A 33 4.52 16.69 -0.08
CA PHE A 33 3.79 15.51 0.37
C PHE A 33 2.28 15.59 0.12
N THR A 34 1.62 16.70 0.47
CA THR A 34 0.18 16.85 0.26
C THR A 34 -0.18 16.87 -1.23
N THR A 35 0.70 17.43 -2.06
CA THR A 35 0.56 17.40 -3.52
C THR A 35 0.66 15.97 -4.06
N ALA A 36 1.64 15.19 -3.59
CA ALA A 36 1.79 13.78 -3.95
C ALA A 36 0.59 12.94 -3.51
N LEU A 37 0.07 13.19 -2.29
CA LEU A 37 -1.09 12.51 -1.75
C LEU A 37 -2.35 12.78 -2.59
N ALA A 38 -2.60 14.03 -2.97
CA ALA A 38 -3.73 14.38 -3.83
C ALA A 38 -3.62 13.73 -5.23
N ALA A 39 -2.41 13.62 -5.79
CA ALA A 39 -2.18 12.88 -7.02
C ALA A 39 -2.50 11.37 -6.86
N ALA A 40 -2.09 10.78 -5.74
CA ALA A 40 -2.41 9.39 -5.41
C ALA A 40 -3.91 9.13 -5.23
N GLU A 41 -4.61 10.00 -4.50
CA GLU A 41 -6.06 9.90 -4.29
C GLU A 41 -6.86 10.03 -5.60
N SER A 42 -6.35 10.84 -6.55
CA SER A 42 -7.00 11.03 -7.86
C SER A 42 -6.63 9.97 -8.91
N GLY A 43 -5.75 9.01 -8.60
CA GLY A 43 -5.29 8.02 -9.57
C GLY A 43 -4.20 8.52 -10.53
N ASN A 44 -3.67 9.72 -10.33
CA ASN A 44 -2.67 10.34 -11.21
C ASN A 44 -1.24 9.98 -10.79
N TYR A 45 -0.89 8.70 -10.87
CA TYR A 45 0.44 8.16 -10.55
C TYR A 45 0.65 6.82 -11.24
N GLU A 46 1.90 6.52 -11.59
CA GLU A 46 2.32 5.15 -11.92
C GLU A 46 2.83 4.40 -10.69
N MET A 47 3.57 5.10 -9.82
CA MET A 47 4.11 4.59 -8.57
C MET A 47 4.09 5.70 -7.52
N PHE A 48 3.71 5.36 -6.28
CA PHE A 48 3.62 6.31 -5.18
C PHE A 48 4.33 5.77 -3.94
N ALA A 49 5.36 6.46 -3.49
CA ALA A 49 6.09 6.12 -2.27
C ALA A 49 5.45 6.80 -1.05
N ILE A 50 4.82 6.00 -0.19
CA ILE A 50 4.18 6.45 1.04
C ILE A 50 4.47 5.49 2.20
N GLY A 51 4.78 6.05 3.36
CA GLY A 51 4.96 5.27 4.59
C GLY A 51 3.67 5.10 5.38
N TRP A 52 3.55 3.98 6.09
CA TRP A 52 2.50 3.77 7.09
C TRP A 52 3.12 3.48 8.45
N SER A 53 2.65 4.15 9.51
CA SER A 53 3.22 4.00 10.85
C SER A 53 2.97 2.62 11.46
N GLY A 54 2.00 1.87 10.93
CA GLY A 54 1.50 0.66 11.53
C GLY A 54 0.48 0.91 12.66
N ARG A 55 -0.29 -0.15 12.93
CA ARG A 55 -1.32 -0.27 13.99
C ARG A 55 -1.18 -1.63 14.66
N ILE A 56 -1.62 -1.74 15.91
CA ILE A 56 -1.55 -3.01 16.64
C ILE A 56 -2.50 -4.07 16.07
N ASP A 57 -3.64 -3.65 15.50
CA ASP A 57 -4.58 -4.56 14.85
C ASP A 57 -4.25 -4.68 13.36
N PRO A 58 -4.06 -5.91 12.83
CA PRO A 58 -3.76 -6.14 11.41
C PRO A 58 -4.86 -5.62 10.46
N ASP A 59 -6.14 -5.58 10.86
CA ASP A 59 -7.23 -5.05 10.03
C ASP A 59 -6.94 -3.60 9.64
N GLN A 60 -6.40 -2.80 10.56
CA GLN A 60 -6.12 -1.38 10.33
C GLN A 60 -4.84 -1.13 9.51
N ASN A 61 -4.08 -2.18 9.21
CA ASN A 61 -2.88 -2.10 8.37
C ASN A 61 -3.11 -2.66 6.97
N ILE A 62 -4.18 -3.42 6.77
CA ILE A 62 -4.42 -4.12 5.51
C ILE A 62 -5.72 -3.60 4.90
N THR A 63 -6.83 -3.66 5.63
CA THR A 63 -8.13 -3.43 5.00
C THR A 63 -8.30 -2.02 4.44
N PRO A 64 -7.84 -0.92 5.07
CA PRO A 64 -7.88 0.40 4.45
C PRO A 64 -7.16 0.48 3.09
N PHE A 65 -6.12 -0.33 2.87
CA PHE A 65 -5.28 -0.26 1.66
C PHE A 65 -5.72 -1.21 0.54
N TYR A 66 -6.54 -2.20 0.85
CA TYR A 66 -6.93 -3.25 -0.12
C TYR A 66 -8.44 -3.49 -0.25
N ALA A 67 -9.27 -2.93 0.66
CA ALA A 67 -10.71 -3.00 0.48
C ALA A 67 -11.14 -2.18 -0.75
N ALA A 68 -12.04 -2.76 -1.54
CA ALA A 68 -12.66 -2.07 -2.66
C ALA A 68 -13.40 -0.82 -2.17
N GLY A 69 -13.17 0.31 -2.84
CA GLY A 69 -13.79 1.61 -2.50
C GLY A 69 -13.22 2.30 -1.26
N SER A 70 -12.19 1.74 -0.63
CA SER A 70 -11.49 2.43 0.46
C SER A 70 -10.66 3.61 -0.08
N ALA A 71 -10.67 4.73 0.65
CA ALA A 71 -9.95 5.95 0.26
C ALA A 71 -8.42 5.77 0.20
N LEU A 72 -7.87 4.81 0.96
CA LEU A 72 -6.43 4.52 0.98
C LEU A 72 -6.04 3.38 0.03
N ASN A 73 -6.97 2.87 -0.77
CA ASN A 73 -6.67 1.83 -1.74
C ASN A 73 -6.03 2.43 -3.01
N TYR A 74 -4.76 2.82 -2.87
CA TYR A 74 -3.90 3.24 -3.97
C TYR A 74 -3.37 2.07 -4.83
N THR A 75 -3.87 0.85 -4.60
CA THR A 75 -3.48 -0.31 -5.44
C THR A 75 -4.49 -0.55 -6.55
N GLY A 76 -5.72 -0.06 -6.38
CA GLY A 76 -6.84 -0.36 -7.27
C GLY A 76 -7.25 -1.85 -7.27
N VAL A 77 -6.73 -2.66 -6.35
CA VAL A 77 -7.00 -4.11 -6.28
C VAL A 77 -8.48 -4.36 -6.04
N GLN A 78 -9.05 -5.25 -6.85
CA GLN A 78 -10.45 -5.70 -6.78
C GLN A 78 -10.56 -7.23 -6.78
N ASP A 79 -9.63 -7.95 -6.16
CA ASP A 79 -9.70 -9.41 -6.04
C ASP A 79 -10.87 -9.83 -5.12
N PRO A 80 -11.90 -10.53 -5.64
CA PRO A 80 -13.06 -10.96 -4.84
C PRO A 80 -12.69 -11.87 -3.66
N THR A 81 -11.64 -12.68 -3.81
CA THR A 81 -11.17 -13.57 -2.74
C THR A 81 -10.59 -12.75 -1.60
N LEU A 82 -9.73 -11.78 -1.93
CA LEU A 82 -9.19 -10.84 -0.96
C LEU A 82 -10.32 -10.08 -0.25
N GLN A 83 -11.30 -9.56 -0.98
CA GLN A 83 -12.44 -8.86 -0.35
C GLN A 83 -13.20 -9.73 0.65
N SER A 84 -13.44 -11.00 0.32
CA SER A 84 -14.07 -11.97 1.23
C SER A 84 -13.21 -12.23 2.47
N LEU A 85 -11.90 -12.42 2.30
CA LEU A 85 -10.99 -12.67 3.41
C LEU A 85 -10.88 -11.47 4.35
N LEU A 86 -10.87 -10.24 3.83
CA LEU A 86 -10.86 -9.02 4.64
C LEU A 86 -12.11 -8.93 5.52
N VAL A 87 -13.29 -9.26 4.99
CA VAL A 87 -14.54 -9.32 5.77
C VAL A 87 -14.49 -10.41 6.84
N GLN A 88 -13.97 -11.59 6.51
CA GLN A 88 -13.81 -12.68 7.49
C GLN A 88 -12.83 -12.29 8.60
N GLY A 89 -11.68 -11.68 8.26
CA GLY A 89 -10.62 -11.34 9.21
C GLY A 89 -11.04 -10.30 10.25
N ARG A 90 -11.95 -9.39 9.90
CA ARG A 90 -12.51 -8.40 10.84
C ARG A 90 -13.70 -8.87 11.64
N THR A 91 -14.45 -9.87 11.15
CA THR A 91 -15.63 -10.42 11.83
C THR A 91 -15.30 -11.65 12.68
N ALA A 92 -14.15 -12.27 12.49
CA ALA A 92 -13.70 -13.41 13.28
C ALA A 92 -13.51 -13.04 14.76
N THR A 93 -14.03 -13.91 15.64
CA THR A 93 -14.14 -13.67 17.08
C THR A 93 -13.01 -14.26 17.91
N THR A 94 -12.12 -15.04 17.29
CA THR A 94 -10.96 -15.65 17.97
C THR A 94 -9.65 -15.24 17.31
N VAL A 95 -8.61 -15.07 18.12
CA VAL A 95 -7.27 -14.71 17.63
C VAL A 95 -6.72 -15.78 16.68
N SER A 96 -6.98 -17.06 16.96
CA SER A 96 -6.53 -18.17 16.11
C SER A 96 -7.17 -18.13 14.72
N ALA A 97 -8.49 -17.90 14.64
CA ALA A 97 -9.18 -17.76 13.37
C ALA A 97 -8.69 -16.52 12.61
N ARG A 98 -8.59 -15.36 13.28
CA ARG A 98 -8.07 -14.13 12.66
C ARG A 98 -6.67 -14.34 12.09
N LYS A 99 -5.76 -14.97 12.84
CA LYS A 99 -4.40 -15.25 12.39
C LYS A 99 -4.37 -16.13 11.14
N ALA A 100 -5.18 -17.19 11.11
CA ALA A 100 -5.26 -18.06 9.95
C ALA A 100 -5.81 -17.33 8.71
N ILE A 101 -6.79 -16.45 8.88
CA ILE A 101 -7.36 -15.66 7.79
C ILE A 101 -6.33 -14.64 7.25
N TYR A 102 -5.64 -13.90 8.13
CA TYR A 102 -4.63 -12.94 7.67
C TYR A 102 -3.44 -13.60 6.97
N ALA A 103 -3.06 -14.82 7.39
CA ALA A 103 -2.07 -15.59 6.64
C ALA A 103 -2.53 -15.95 5.22
N GLN A 104 -3.83 -16.10 4.98
CA GLN A 104 -4.38 -16.28 3.63
C GLN A 104 -4.43 -14.95 2.87
N VAL A 105 -4.75 -13.84 3.54
CA VAL A 105 -4.72 -12.49 2.95
C VAL A 105 -3.34 -12.16 2.39
N GLU A 106 -2.27 -12.49 3.12
CA GLU A 106 -0.88 -12.28 2.67
C GLU A 106 -0.50 -13.04 1.39
N GLN A 107 -1.28 -14.04 0.98
CA GLN A 107 -1.04 -14.83 -0.24
C GLN A 107 -1.88 -14.35 -1.44
N ARG A 108 -2.60 -13.24 -1.30
CA ARG A 108 -3.44 -12.65 -2.36
C ARG A 108 -2.77 -11.41 -2.92
#